data_AF-K2G0Y8-F1
#
_entry.id   AF-K2G0Y8-F1
#
_cell.length_a   1.000
_cell.length_b   1.000
_cell.length_c   1.000
_cell.angle_alpha   90.00
_cell.angle_beta   90.00
_cell.angle_gamma   90.00
#
_symmetry.space_group_name_H-M   'P 1'
#
loop_
_entity.id
_entity.type
_entity.pdbx_description
1 polymer ?
#
loop_
_entity_poly.entity_id
_entity_poly.type
_entity_poly.pdbx_seq_one_letter_code
_entity_poly.pdbx_strand_id
1 'polypeptide(L)'
;MYRFQKTRLPKDYLAKVPAEHVQFKRIEDADMPFEFMMNALRLNHGVEAKLYAERTGLSLDRLNELLSSLRDRKLMVDDQDRLSCTEQGHIFLNSVLEEFL
;
A
#
# COMPACT_ATOMS: atom_id res chain seq x y z
N MET A 1 3.77 -6.30 9.50
CA MET A 1 2.57 -5.45 9.28
C MET A 1 1.32 -6.28 9.52
N TYR A 2 0.27 -5.74 10.14
CA TYR A 2 -0.98 -6.45 10.46
C TYR A 2 -2.15 -5.79 9.73
N ARG A 3 -3.01 -6.58 9.08
CA ARG A 3 -4.23 -6.07 8.44
C ARG A 3 -5.39 -6.10 9.45
N PHE A 4 -6.11 -4.98 9.56
CA PHE A 4 -7.30 -4.86 10.40
C PHE A 4 -8.52 -4.60 9.52
N GLN A 5 -9.58 -5.39 9.67
CA GLN A 5 -10.81 -5.24 8.91
C GLN A 5 -11.99 -5.05 9.86
N LYS A 6 -12.61 -3.87 9.85
CA LYS A 6 -13.85 -3.60 10.58
C LYS A 6 -15.06 -4.04 9.76
N THR A 7 -16.02 -4.70 10.40
CA THR A 7 -17.32 -5.05 9.81
C THR A 7 -18.12 -3.78 9.46
N ARG A 8 -18.78 -3.80 8.29
CA ARG A 8 -19.39 -2.63 7.64
C ARG A 8 -20.73 -2.16 8.21
N LEU A 9 -21.28 -2.77 9.29
CA LEU A 9 -22.60 -2.41 9.81
C LEU A 9 -22.54 -1.62 11.13
N PRO A 10 -23.19 -0.43 11.21
CA PRO A 10 -23.28 0.35 12.45
C PRO A 10 -23.97 -0.38 13.60
N LYS A 11 -24.86 -1.34 13.29
CA LYS A 11 -25.66 -2.08 14.28
C LYS A 11 -24.86 -3.09 15.12
N ASP A 12 -23.67 -3.51 14.66
CA ASP A 12 -22.84 -4.47 15.40
C ASP A 12 -21.99 -3.83 16.50
N TYR A 13 -21.91 -2.49 16.56
CA TYR A 13 -21.14 -1.78 17.60
C TYR A 13 -21.80 -1.86 18.99
N LEU A 14 -23.10 -2.15 19.08
CA LEU A 14 -23.87 -2.15 20.33
C LEU A 14 -24.24 -3.55 20.84
N ALA A 15 -24.01 -4.61 20.05
CA ALA A 15 -24.29 -5.97 20.48
C ALA A 15 -23.09 -6.52 21.28
N LYS A 16 -23.25 -6.57 22.60
CA LYS A 16 -22.37 -7.29 23.53
C LYS A 16 -22.29 -8.77 23.16
N VAL A 17 -21.29 -9.16 22.35
CA VAL A 17 -20.82 -10.53 22.11
C VAL A 17 -19.31 -10.40 21.87
N PRO A 18 -18.43 -11.29 22.38
CA PRO A 18 -17.00 -11.13 22.13
C PRO A 18 -16.78 -11.11 20.62
N ALA A 19 -16.16 -10.06 20.11
CA ALA A 19 -15.86 -9.93 18.69
C ALA A 19 -14.77 -10.94 18.32
N GLU A 20 -15.12 -12.21 18.20
CA GLU A 20 -14.26 -13.34 17.79
C GLU A 20 -13.83 -13.29 16.31
N HIS A 21 -14.09 -12.17 15.61
CA HIS A 21 -13.65 -11.95 14.24
C HIS A 21 -12.64 -10.81 14.11
N VAL A 22 -11.80 -10.59 15.13
CA VAL A 22 -10.53 -9.88 14.94
C VAL A 22 -9.50 -10.88 14.43
N GLN A 23 -9.58 -11.23 13.14
CA GLN A 23 -8.57 -12.08 12.52
C GLN A 23 -7.31 -11.25 12.24
N PHE A 24 -6.31 -11.40 13.12
CA PHE A 24 -4.95 -10.93 12.85
C PHE A 24 -4.35 -11.83 11.76
N LYS A 25 -4.54 -11.48 10.49
CA LYS A 25 -3.84 -12.18 9.41
C LYS A 25 -2.42 -11.65 9.34
N ARG A 26 -1.44 -12.53 9.60
CA ARG A 26 -0.04 -12.24 9.30
C ARG A 26 0.05 -12.08 7.78
N ILE A 27 0.51 -10.91 7.34
CA ILE A 27 0.73 -10.64 5.92
C ILE A 27 1.99 -11.42 5.52
N GLU A 28 1.90 -12.23 4.47
CA GLU A 28 3.06 -12.94 3.93
C GLU A 28 3.98 -11.94 3.22
N ASP A 29 5.28 -12.23 3.17
CA ASP A 29 6.28 -11.31 2.62
C ASP A 29 6.03 -10.97 1.13
N ALA A 30 5.31 -11.86 0.42
CA ALA A 30 4.88 -11.66 -0.97
C ALA A 30 3.81 -10.56 -1.13
N ASP A 31 2.91 -10.40 -0.16
CA ASP A 31 1.84 -9.39 -0.18
C ASP A 31 2.30 -8.03 0.37
N MET A 32 3.50 -7.99 0.96
CA MET A 32 4.04 -6.82 1.64
C MET A 32 4.26 -5.60 0.71
N PRO A 33 4.79 -5.76 -0.52
CA PRO A 33 4.90 -4.65 -1.47
C PRO A 33 3.56 -3.98 -1.73
N PHE A 34 2.54 -4.78 -2.07
CA PHE A 34 1.20 -4.29 -2.34
C PHE A 34 0.64 -3.53 -1.13
N GLU A 35 0.62 -4.13 0.06
CA GLU A 35 0.03 -3.53 1.26
C GLU A 35 0.72 -2.21 1.66
N PHE A 36 2.05 -2.11 1.50
CA PHE A 36 2.76 -0.85 1.72
C PHE A 36 2.37 0.20 0.67
N MET A 37 2.44 -0.13 -0.62
CA MET A 37 2.15 0.80 -1.71
C MET A 37 0.69 1.26 -1.70
N MET A 38 -0.22 0.38 -1.29
CA MET A 38 -1.64 0.67 -1.11
C MET A 38 -1.89 1.81 -0.10
N ASN A 39 -1.04 1.94 0.92
CA ASN A 39 -1.10 3.02 1.88
C ASN A 39 -0.27 4.23 1.44
N ALA A 40 0.95 4.00 0.94
CA ALA A 40 1.86 5.05 0.52
C ALA A 40 1.30 5.90 -0.64
N LEU A 41 0.81 5.24 -1.70
CA LEU A 41 0.36 5.91 -2.93
C LEU A 41 -1.02 6.57 -2.80
N ARG A 42 -1.75 6.33 -1.70
CA ARG A 42 -2.98 7.06 -1.37
C ARG A 42 -2.73 8.43 -0.74
N LEU A 43 -1.51 8.66 -0.24
CA LEU A 43 -1.15 9.97 0.30
C LEU A 43 -0.83 10.92 -0.85
N ASN A 44 -1.40 12.13 -0.81
CA ASN A 44 -1.19 13.16 -1.84
C ASN A 44 0.29 13.52 -2.05
N HIS A 45 1.13 13.37 -1.03
CA HIS A 45 2.56 13.65 -1.09
C HIS A 45 3.43 12.37 -1.02
N GLY A 46 2.78 11.20 -1.04
CA GLY A 46 3.44 9.92 -0.90
C GLY A 46 4.25 9.79 0.40
N VAL A 47 5.29 8.98 0.33
CA VAL A 47 6.24 8.72 1.43
C VAL A 47 7.68 8.68 0.92
N GLU A 48 8.65 8.83 1.81
CA GLU A 48 10.06 8.60 1.48
C GLU A 48 10.31 7.12 1.16
N ALA A 49 11.11 6.84 0.13
CA ALA A 49 11.43 5.48 -0.32
C ALA A 49 12.08 4.62 0.78
N LYS A 50 12.91 5.23 1.64
CA LYS A 50 13.55 4.56 2.79
C LYS A 50 12.55 3.95 3.77
N LEU A 51 11.34 4.53 3.90
CA LEU A 51 10.31 4.02 4.80
C LEU A 51 9.82 2.63 4.37
N TYR A 52 9.96 2.27 3.10
CA TYR A 52 9.65 0.92 2.65
C TYR A 52 10.53 -0.10 3.38
N ALA A 53 11.85 0.07 3.30
CA ALA A 53 12.80 -0.84 3.94
C ALA A 53 12.68 -0.80 5.47
N GLU A 54 12.48 0.37 6.07
CA GLU A 54 12.31 0.51 7.52
C GLU A 54 11.05 -0.20 8.06
N ARG A 55 9.97 -0.27 7.27
CA ARG A 55 8.67 -0.82 7.72
C ARG A 55 8.43 -2.26 7.31
N THR A 56 9.00 -2.68 6.18
CA THR A 56 8.85 -4.04 5.65
C THR A 56 10.05 -4.91 5.93
N GLY A 57 11.24 -4.33 6.16
CA GLY A 57 12.50 -5.06 6.19
C GLY A 57 12.97 -5.57 4.83
N LEU A 58 12.30 -5.18 3.73
CA LEU A 58 12.58 -5.61 2.37
C LEU A 58 13.24 -4.47 1.56
N SER A 59 14.12 -4.84 0.62
CA SER A 59 14.70 -3.88 -0.32
C SER A 59 13.72 -3.53 -1.45
N LEU A 60 13.82 -2.31 -1.96
CA LEU A 60 13.14 -1.86 -3.17
C LEU A 60 13.74 -2.43 -4.47
N ASP A 61 14.88 -3.12 -4.41
CA ASP A 61 15.58 -3.61 -5.61
C ASP A 61 14.69 -4.41 -6.56
N ARG A 62 13.83 -5.27 -6.00
CA ARG A 62 12.88 -6.08 -6.79
C ARG A 62 11.72 -5.27 -7.39
N LEU A 63 11.47 -4.06 -6.87
CA LEU A 63 10.43 -3.15 -7.34
C LEU A 63 10.99 -2.06 -8.25
N ASN A 64 12.31 -1.90 -8.37
CA ASN A 64 12.91 -0.82 -9.16
C ASN A 64 12.49 -0.87 -10.64
N GLU A 65 12.42 -2.07 -11.25
CA GLU A 65 11.96 -2.21 -12.63
C GLU A 65 10.49 -1.75 -12.79
N LEU A 66 9.63 -2.17 -11.87
CA LEU A 66 8.22 -1.76 -11.84
C LEU A 66 8.06 -0.25 -11.60
N LEU A 67 8.76 0.29 -10.61
CA LEU A 67 8.73 1.72 -10.27
C LEU A 67 9.23 2.58 -11.43
N SER A 68 10.29 2.15 -12.11
CA SER A 68 10.78 2.82 -13.33
C SER A 68 9.73 2.79 -14.44
N SER A 69 9.06 1.65 -14.68
CA SER A 69 7.98 1.58 -15.67
C SER A 69 6.81 2.53 -15.34
N LEU A 70 6.43 2.63 -14.07
CA LEU A 70 5.37 3.54 -13.61
C LEU A 70 5.80 5.02 -13.74
N ARG A 71 7.07 5.33 -13.53
CA ARG A 71 7.65 6.68 -13.75
C ARG A 71 7.71 7.04 -15.22
N ASP A 72 8.13 6.13 -16.08
CA ASP A 72 8.17 6.31 -17.55
C ASP A 72 6.78 6.61 -18.12
N ARG A 73 5.74 5.99 -17.53
CA ARG A 73 4.33 6.24 -17.85
C ARG A 73 3.75 7.49 -17.21
N LYS A 74 4.56 8.26 -16.45
CA LYS A 74 4.17 9.46 -15.70
C LYS A 74 3.09 9.23 -14.65
N LEU A 75 2.96 7.98 -14.16
CA LEU A 75 2.02 7.62 -13.09
C LEU A 75 2.63 7.86 -11.70
N MET A 76 3.95 7.81 -11.58
CA MET A 76 4.67 8.17 -10.37
C MET A 76 5.59 9.36 -10.60
N VAL A 77 5.93 10.07 -9.52
CA VAL A 77 6.93 11.14 -9.58
C VAL A 77 8.29 10.57 -9.95
N ASP A 78 9.03 11.31 -10.79
CA ASP A 78 10.40 10.99 -11.19
C ASP A 78 11.40 11.37 -10.09
N ASP A 79 11.17 10.83 -8.91
CA ASP A 79 11.99 11.00 -7.71
C ASP A 79 12.25 9.60 -7.14
N GLN A 80 13.52 9.21 -7.05
CA GLN A 80 13.91 7.90 -6.53
C GLN A 80 13.77 7.80 -5.02
N ASP A 81 13.88 8.92 -4.31
CA ASP A 81 13.78 9.01 -2.86
C ASP A 81 12.33 9.14 -2.39
N ARG A 82 11.37 9.24 -3.32
CA ARG A 82 9.95 9.43 -3.01
C ARG A 82 9.04 8.46 -3.76
N LEU A 83 8.20 7.78 -2.99
CA LEU A 83 7.12 6.92 -3.47
C LEU A 83 5.82 7.72 -3.44
N SER A 84 5.52 8.42 -4.54
CA SER A 84 4.27 9.18 -4.71
C SER A 84 3.71 9.00 -6.12
N CYS A 85 2.39 9.01 -6.22
CA CYS A 85 1.72 9.15 -7.51
C CYS A 85 1.77 10.60 -7.99
N THR A 86 1.68 10.78 -9.30
CA THR A 86 1.32 12.07 -9.91
C THR A 86 -0.19 12.28 -9.85
N GLU A 87 -0.68 13.46 -10.23
CA GLU A 87 -2.14 13.68 -10.37
C GLU A 87 -2.79 12.63 -11.30
N GLN A 88 -2.13 12.30 -12.41
CA GLN A 88 -2.57 11.25 -13.32
C GLN A 88 -2.49 9.86 -12.66
N GLY A 89 -1.42 9.57 -11.93
CA GLY A 89 -1.29 8.33 -11.16
C GLY A 89 -2.41 8.13 -10.14
N HIS A 90 -2.86 9.19 -9.49
CA HIS A 90 -3.98 9.13 -8.56
C HIS A 90 -5.32 8.82 -9.24
N ILE A 91 -5.53 9.29 -10.48
CA ILE A 91 -6.71 8.93 -11.28
C ILE A 91 -6.69 7.43 -11.61
N PHE A 92 -5.52 6.87 -11.93
CA PHE A 92 -5.33 5.46 -12.25
C PHE A 92 -4.82 4.63 -11.07
N LEU A 93 -5.09 5.06 -9.83
CA LEU A 93 -4.47 4.47 -8.64
C LEU A 93 -4.71 2.97 -8.51
N ASN A 94 -5.91 2.48 -8.83
CA ASN A 94 -6.19 1.04 -8.77
C ASN A 94 -5.33 0.26 -9.77
N SER A 95 -5.20 0.76 -10.99
CA SER A 95 -4.34 0.14 -12.01
C SER A 95 -2.88 0.17 -11.62
N VAL A 96 -2.40 1.26 -11.00
CA VAL A 96 -1.04 1.34 -10.45
C VAL A 96 -0.84 0.28 -9.36
N LEU A 97 -1.79 0.14 -8.44
CA LEU A 97 -1.71 -0.83 -7.34
C LEU A 97 -1.80 -2.29 -7.82
N GLU A 98 -2.54 -2.57 -8.88
CA GLU A 98 -2.66 -3.90 -9.48
C GLU A 98 -1.32 -4.42 -10.01
N GLU A 99 -0.37 -3.55 -10.38
CA GLU A 99 0.96 -4.00 -10.85
C GLU A 99 1.90 -4.44 -9.71
N PHE A 100 1.48 -4.29 -8.45
CA PHE A 100 2.20 -4.79 -7.28
C PHE A 100 1.65 -6.14 -6.77
N LEU A 101 0.68 -6.75 -7.47
CA LEU A 101 0.08 -8.05 -7.16
C LEU A 101 0.78 -9.22 -7.87
#